data_AF-A0AAE0FTI6-F1
#
_entry.id   AF-A0AAE0FTI6-F1
#
_cell.length_a   1.000
_cell.length_b   1.000
_cell.length_c   1.000
_cell.angle_alpha   90.00
_cell.angle_beta   90.00
_cell.angle_gamma   90.00
#
_symmetry.space_group_name_H-M   'P 1'
#
loop_
_entity.id
_entity.type
_entity.pdbx_description
1 polymer ?
#
loop_
_entity_poly.entity_id
_entity_poly.type
_entity_poly.pdbx_seq_one_letter_code
_entity_poly.pdbx_strand_id
1 'polypeptide(L)'
;MMDSSTILARCPETSIRGKPPWSIIVLVELASEVWRKSRHFNDWKLDAAGFVRRRGADWTFDAAGFVQAVKNLRGSGKASVPSFDHAVGDPVPDAINVCEENRITLVEGNYLLLDIAPWNELRDIFDETWHITCNDLDVQMARVERRHMATGNSAELAAQRVNGNDRPNAELVEQHARHADVIITSIQI
;
A
#
# COMPACT_ATOMS: atom_id res chain seq x y z
N MET A 1 -4.44 -8.59 -4.48
CA MET A 1 -4.28 -7.48 -3.53
C MET A 1 -5.01 -7.82 -2.24
N MET A 2 -4.33 -8.32 -1.21
CA MET A 2 -4.97 -8.57 0.11
C MET A 2 -5.77 -7.37 0.56
N ASP A 3 -6.82 -7.62 1.33
CA ASP A 3 -7.69 -6.59 1.88
C ASP A 3 -6.81 -5.55 2.61
N SER A 4 -6.75 -4.33 2.06
CA SER A 4 -5.71 -3.32 2.28
C SER A 4 -5.84 -2.59 3.63
N SER A 5 -4.73 -2.10 4.19
CA SER A 5 -4.80 -1.06 5.24
C SER A 5 -5.06 0.31 4.58
N THR A 6 -6.10 1.01 5.02
CA THR A 6 -6.48 2.34 4.52
C THR A 6 -6.13 3.38 5.57
N ILE A 7 -5.37 4.42 5.22
CA ILE A 7 -4.91 5.42 6.19
C ILE A 7 -5.34 6.82 5.74
N LEU A 8 -5.67 7.68 6.71
CA LEU A 8 -6.13 9.05 6.51
C LEU A 8 -5.04 10.05 6.93
N ALA A 9 -4.62 10.92 6.02
CA ALA A 9 -3.83 12.10 6.31
C ALA A 9 -4.70 13.35 6.14
N ARG A 10 -4.86 14.18 7.17
CA ARG A 10 -5.65 15.43 7.15
C ARG A 10 -4.79 16.67 7.46
N CYS A 11 -5.09 17.78 6.80
CA CYS A 11 -4.47 19.10 7.01
C CYS A 11 -5.33 19.99 8.00
N PRO A 12 -4.74 20.97 8.71
CA PRO A 12 -5.26 21.53 9.96
C PRO A 12 -6.40 22.55 9.79
N GLU A 13 -7.01 22.89 10.92
CA GLU A 13 -8.20 23.73 11.12
C GLU A 13 -8.28 24.97 10.20
N THR A 14 -9.19 24.94 9.21
CA THR A 14 -9.74 26.17 8.62
C THR A 14 -11.22 26.02 8.28
N SER A 15 -11.99 27.04 8.64
CA SER A 15 -13.46 27.14 8.60
C SER A 15 -14.06 26.88 7.21
N ILE A 16 -15.20 26.19 7.18
CA ILE A 16 -15.87 25.67 5.98
C ILE A 16 -17.04 26.59 5.59
N ARG A 17 -16.92 27.35 4.49
CA ARG A 17 -18.10 27.86 3.75
C ARG A 17 -17.84 27.82 2.23
N GLY A 18 -18.67 27.07 1.49
CA GLY A 18 -19.02 27.42 0.11
C GLY A 18 -18.52 26.56 -1.08
N LYS A 19 -17.83 25.41 -0.90
CA LYS A 19 -17.49 24.49 -2.01
C LYS A 19 -17.63 23.02 -1.56
N PRO A 20 -17.99 22.06 -2.44
CA PRO A 20 -18.04 20.64 -2.04
C PRO A 20 -16.64 20.22 -1.57
N PRO A 21 -16.45 19.84 -0.29
CA PRO A 21 -15.14 19.95 0.36
C PRO A 21 -14.27 18.69 0.30
N TRP A 22 -14.61 17.71 -0.55
CA TRP A 22 -13.98 16.39 -0.56
C TRP A 22 -13.31 16.13 -1.90
N SER A 23 -12.00 16.30 -1.96
CA SER A 23 -11.20 15.59 -2.95
C SER A 23 -10.55 14.44 -2.22
N ILE A 24 -11.11 13.24 -2.36
CA ILE A 24 -10.45 12.02 -1.89
C ILE A 24 -9.42 11.67 -2.95
N ILE A 25 -8.15 11.87 -2.62
CA ILE A 25 -7.07 11.27 -3.39
C ILE A 25 -6.72 9.99 -2.65
N VAL A 26 -6.91 8.85 -3.32
CA VAL A 26 -6.41 7.55 -2.86
C VAL A 26 -5.04 7.36 -3.48
N LEU A 27 -3.99 7.39 -2.66
CA LEU A 27 -2.67 6.94 -3.09
C LEU A 27 -2.67 5.43 -3.06
N VAL A 28 -3.21 4.80 -4.12
CA VAL A 28 -3.12 3.35 -4.31
C VAL A 28 -1.72 3.03 -4.83
N GLU A 29 -1.00 2.22 -4.07
CA GLU A 29 0.10 1.39 -4.56
C GLU A 29 1.25 2.17 -5.24
N LEU A 30 1.84 3.10 -4.50
CA LEU A 30 3.16 3.64 -4.82
C LEU A 30 4.26 2.61 -4.53
N ALA A 31 4.33 1.55 -5.34
CA ALA A 31 5.57 1.03 -5.92
C ALA A 31 5.43 -0.43 -6.36
N SER A 32 5.00 -0.60 -7.60
CA SER A 32 5.74 -1.49 -8.49
C SER A 32 6.32 -0.55 -9.54
N GLU A 33 7.62 -0.38 -9.75
CA GLU A 33 8.71 -1.32 -9.61
C GLU A 33 10.03 -0.56 -9.39
N VAL A 34 10.78 -0.92 -8.35
CA VAL A 34 12.22 -0.56 -8.25
C VAL A 34 13.06 -1.34 -9.29
N TRP A 35 12.46 -2.36 -9.94
CA TRP A 35 13.12 -3.25 -10.91
C TRP A 35 13.92 -2.50 -12.00
N ARG A 36 13.46 -1.31 -12.42
CA ARG A 36 14.12 -0.55 -13.50
C ARG A 36 15.14 0.49 -13.06
N LYS A 37 15.22 0.90 -11.78
CA LYS A 37 16.07 2.05 -11.35
C LYS A 37 17.16 1.74 -10.33
N SER A 38 17.10 0.67 -9.56
CA SER A 38 18.19 0.35 -8.62
C SER A 38 19.19 -0.64 -9.23
N ARG A 39 20.20 -0.12 -9.93
CA ARG A 39 21.41 -0.89 -10.30
C ARG A 39 22.34 -1.14 -9.09
N HIS A 40 21.77 -1.51 -7.94
CA HIS A 40 22.51 -1.94 -6.76
C HIS A 40 22.06 -3.33 -6.34
N PHE A 41 22.35 -4.31 -7.21
CA PHE A 41 22.11 -5.74 -6.98
C PHE A 41 22.97 -6.35 -5.86
N ASN A 42 23.81 -5.57 -5.18
CA ASN A 42 24.85 -6.14 -4.32
C ASN A 42 24.38 -6.53 -2.91
N ASP A 43 23.20 -6.10 -2.45
CA ASP A 43 22.72 -6.36 -1.07
C ASP A 43 21.53 -7.33 -0.97
N TRP A 44 20.93 -7.76 -2.09
CA TRP A 44 19.74 -8.63 -2.05
C TRP A 44 20.09 -10.08 -2.39
N LYS A 45 19.65 -11.01 -1.53
CA LYS A 45 19.95 -12.45 -1.64
C LYS A 45 19.18 -13.18 -2.76
N LEU A 46 18.42 -12.49 -3.62
CA LEU A 46 17.53 -13.10 -4.61
C LEU A 46 17.92 -12.71 -6.04
N ASP A 47 17.79 -13.68 -6.96
CA ASP A 47 17.91 -13.46 -8.39
C ASP A 47 16.68 -12.72 -8.95
N ALA A 48 16.75 -12.28 -10.21
CA ALA A 48 15.63 -11.59 -10.87
C ALA A 48 14.32 -12.40 -10.81
N ALA A 49 14.41 -13.73 -10.93
CA ALA A 49 13.26 -14.61 -10.81
C ALA A 49 12.68 -14.63 -9.38
N GLY A 50 13.52 -14.60 -8.34
CA GLY A 50 13.13 -14.50 -6.94
C GLY A 50 12.42 -13.20 -6.61
N PHE A 51 12.89 -12.08 -7.17
CA PHE A 51 12.20 -10.79 -7.09
C PHE A 51 10.80 -10.84 -7.69
N VAL A 52 10.67 -11.40 -8.91
CA VAL A 52 9.35 -11.53 -9.57
C VAL A 52 8.42 -12.45 -8.76
N ARG A 53 8.93 -13.56 -8.22
CA ARG A 53 8.14 -14.48 -7.37
C ARG A 53 7.61 -13.83 -6.10
N ARG A 54 8.31 -12.83 -5.56
CA ARG A 54 7.96 -12.13 -4.33
C ARG A 54 7.49 -10.70 -4.57
N ARG A 55 7.13 -10.36 -5.82
CA ARG A 55 6.57 -9.05 -6.16
C ARG A 55 5.39 -8.75 -5.25
N GLY A 56 5.40 -7.58 -4.63
CA GLY A 56 4.40 -7.18 -3.65
C GLY A 56 4.81 -7.41 -2.20
N ALA A 57 5.97 -8.02 -1.91
CA ALA A 57 6.59 -7.99 -0.58
C ALA A 57 7.17 -6.60 -0.27
N ASP A 58 7.27 -6.20 1.01
CA ASP A 58 7.68 -4.86 1.45
C ASP A 58 9.00 -4.38 0.83
N TRP A 59 10.00 -5.26 0.74
CA TRP A 59 11.33 -4.97 0.19
C TRP A 59 11.36 -4.91 -1.36
N THR A 60 10.23 -5.13 -2.03
CA THR A 60 10.11 -4.93 -3.49
C THR A 60 9.67 -3.52 -3.89
N PHE A 61 9.31 -2.68 -2.90
CA PHE A 61 8.87 -1.29 -3.07
C PHE A 61 10.04 -0.31 -2.92
N ASP A 62 9.89 0.89 -3.51
CA ASP A 62 10.74 2.04 -3.17
C ASP A 62 10.22 2.68 -1.86
N ALA A 63 10.40 1.97 -0.75
CA ALA A 63 9.86 2.40 0.54
C ALA A 63 10.44 3.76 0.96
N ALA A 64 11.72 4.02 0.68
CA ALA A 64 12.36 5.30 1.00
C ALA A 64 11.79 6.44 0.15
N GLY A 65 11.64 6.24 -1.16
CA GLY A 65 11.01 7.21 -2.05
C GLY A 65 9.55 7.51 -1.66
N PHE A 66 8.79 6.49 -1.27
CA PHE A 66 7.43 6.63 -0.77
C PHE A 66 7.38 7.46 0.51
N VAL A 67 8.16 7.10 1.53
CA VAL A 67 8.23 7.83 2.82
C VAL A 67 8.57 9.30 2.58
N GLN A 68 9.53 9.59 1.71
CA GLN A 68 9.91 10.96 1.37
C GLN A 68 8.76 11.72 0.68
N ALA A 69 8.02 11.06 -0.21
CA ALA A 69 6.86 11.65 -0.87
C ALA A 69 5.74 12.01 0.14
N VAL A 70 5.45 11.13 1.09
CA VAL A 70 4.46 11.39 2.15
C VAL A 70 4.92 12.53 3.07
N LYS A 71 6.21 12.58 3.44
CA LYS A 71 6.78 13.71 4.21
C LYS A 71 6.64 15.04 3.47
N ASN A 72 6.95 15.06 2.18
CA ASN A 72 6.83 16.26 1.35
C ASN A 72 5.37 16.72 1.23
N LEU A 73 4.45 15.77 1.08
CA LEU A 73 3.02 16.05 1.08
C LEU A 73 2.59 16.70 2.40
N ARG A 74 2.99 16.14 3.55
CA ARG A 74 2.69 16.70 4.88
C ARG A 74 3.22 18.13 5.06
N GLY A 75 4.44 18.39 4.57
CA GLY A 75 5.08 19.69 4.74
C GLY A 75 4.56 20.78 3.79
N SER A 76 4.17 20.43 2.57
CA SER A 76 3.82 21.41 1.53
C SER A 76 2.34 21.45 1.15
N GLY A 77 1.53 20.47 1.59
CA GLY A 77 0.15 20.30 1.16
C GLY A 77 0.00 19.96 -0.33
N LYS A 78 1.11 19.69 -1.01
CA LYS A 78 1.18 19.42 -2.45
C LYS A 78 2.07 18.22 -2.70
N ALA A 79 1.68 17.37 -3.64
CA ALA A 79 2.53 16.29 -4.10
C ALA A 79 2.14 15.87 -5.51
N SER A 80 3.14 15.53 -6.31
CA SER A 80 2.93 14.73 -7.51
C SER A 80 3.52 13.36 -7.24
N VAL A 81 2.69 12.34 -7.32
CA VAL A 81 3.09 10.98 -6.98
C VAL A 81 2.68 10.01 -8.10
N PRO A 82 3.47 8.95 -8.33
CA PRO A 82 3.12 7.96 -9.33
C PRO A 82 1.78 7.26 -9.06
N SER A 83 1.16 6.76 -10.12
CA SER A 83 0.09 5.77 -10.04
C SER A 83 0.60 4.44 -10.60
N PHE A 84 -0.09 3.34 -10.32
CA PHE A 84 0.22 2.05 -10.94
C PHE A 84 -0.84 1.67 -11.98
N ASP A 85 -0.41 1.38 -13.20
CA ASP A 85 -1.30 0.92 -14.26
C ASP A 85 -1.27 -0.62 -14.31
N HIS A 86 -2.36 -1.27 -13.87
CA HIS A 86 -2.46 -2.73 -13.88
C HIS A 86 -2.49 -3.36 -15.28
N ALA A 87 -2.82 -2.61 -16.34
CA ALA A 87 -2.81 -3.10 -17.71
C ALA A 87 -1.38 -3.12 -18.29
N VAL A 88 -0.56 -2.14 -17.92
CA VAL A 88 0.84 -2.03 -18.35
C VAL A 88 1.78 -2.79 -17.41
N GLY A 89 1.44 -2.90 -16.14
CA GLY A 89 2.27 -3.50 -15.10
C GLY A 89 3.40 -2.60 -14.62
N ASP A 90 3.36 -1.30 -14.94
CA ASP A 90 4.41 -0.31 -14.65
C ASP A 90 3.84 0.93 -13.94
N PRO A 91 4.69 1.66 -13.17
CA PRO A 91 4.31 2.91 -12.55
C PRO A 91 4.28 4.05 -13.58
N VAL A 92 3.26 4.90 -13.49
CA VAL A 92 3.11 6.13 -14.28
C VAL A 92 3.53 7.31 -13.41
N PRO A 93 4.67 7.98 -13.70
CA PRO A 93 5.11 9.14 -12.94
C PRO A 93 4.08 10.28 -12.96
N ASP A 94 4.00 11.04 -11.86
CA ASP A 94 3.21 12.27 -11.74
C ASP A 94 1.70 12.13 -12.06
N ALA A 95 1.19 10.90 -11.99
CA ALA A 95 -0.19 10.57 -12.37
C ALA A 95 -1.22 11.04 -11.34
N ILE A 96 -0.82 11.14 -10.06
CA ILE A 96 -1.69 11.62 -8.98
C ILE A 96 -1.14 12.95 -8.47
N ASN A 97 -1.97 13.99 -8.52
CA ASN A 97 -1.61 15.33 -8.08
C ASN A 97 -2.47 15.73 -6.89
N VAL A 98 -1.82 15.94 -5.75
CA VAL A 98 -2.41 16.53 -4.54
C VAL A 98 -2.10 18.02 -4.53
N CYS A 99 -3.11 18.83 -4.31
CA CYS A 99 -3.07 20.28 -4.24
C CYS A 99 -3.62 20.80 -2.91
N GLU A 100 -3.36 22.08 -2.61
CA GLU A 100 -3.76 22.73 -1.35
C GLU A 100 -5.29 22.75 -1.14
N GLU A 101 -6.07 22.65 -2.21
CA GLU A 101 -7.53 22.56 -2.14
C GLU A 101 -8.01 21.19 -1.61
N ASN A 102 -7.16 20.16 -1.61
CA ASN A 102 -7.48 18.86 -1.06
C ASN A 102 -7.39 18.91 0.48
N ARG A 103 -8.54 18.82 1.13
CA ARG A 103 -8.62 18.94 2.59
C ARG A 103 -8.28 17.66 3.34
N ILE A 104 -8.47 16.53 2.66
CA ILE A 104 -8.29 15.17 3.16
C ILE A 104 -7.53 14.40 2.09
N THR A 105 -6.48 13.69 2.48
CA THR A 105 -5.77 12.74 1.61
C THR A 105 -5.86 11.35 2.22
N LEU A 106 -6.27 10.36 1.42
CA LEU A 106 -6.30 8.97 1.82
C LEU A 106 -5.07 8.27 1.22
N VAL A 107 -4.26 7.67 2.07
CA VAL A 107 -3.09 6.89 1.65
C VAL A 107 -3.42 5.42 1.91
N GLU A 108 -3.41 4.60 0.87
CA GLU A 108 -3.78 3.18 0.98
C GLU A 108 -2.58 2.30 0.66
N GLY A 109 -2.34 1.29 1.49
CA GLY A 109 -1.24 0.36 1.25
C GLY A 109 -1.08 -0.66 2.37
N ASN A 110 -0.47 -1.78 2.04
CA ASN A 110 -0.30 -2.89 2.99
C ASN A 110 0.71 -2.57 4.10
N TYR A 111 1.74 -1.79 3.81
CA TYR A 111 2.94 -1.67 4.66
C TYR A 111 3.02 -0.37 5.46
N LEU A 112 1.96 0.43 5.45
CA LEU A 112 1.96 1.76 6.07
C LEU A 112 2.08 1.74 7.60
N LEU A 113 1.80 0.58 8.22
CA LEU A 113 1.85 0.37 9.68
C LEU A 113 3.07 -0.42 10.15
N LEU A 114 3.97 -0.84 9.24
CA LEU A 114 5.12 -1.65 9.63
C LEU A 114 6.05 -0.87 10.56
N ASP A 115 6.55 -1.55 11.59
CA ASP A 115 7.57 -1.01 12.50
C ASP A 115 8.99 -1.42 12.05
N ILE A 116 9.22 -1.31 10.74
CA ILE A 116 10.46 -1.70 10.06
C ILE A 116 10.91 -0.52 9.20
N ALA A 117 12.19 -0.18 9.25
CA ALA A 117 12.73 0.91 8.43
C ALA A 117 12.62 0.59 6.92
N PRO A 118 12.27 1.57 6.06
CA PRO A 118 11.94 2.96 6.39
C PRO A 118 10.44 3.19 6.67
N TRP A 119 9.58 2.17 6.58
CA TRP A 119 8.13 2.28 6.78
C TRP A 119 7.73 2.87 8.14
N ASN A 120 8.49 2.54 9.18
CA ASN A 120 8.24 3.02 10.54
C ASN A 120 8.27 4.55 10.67
N GLU A 121 8.92 5.26 9.74
CA GLU A 121 8.93 6.73 9.71
C GLU A 121 7.57 7.34 9.37
N LEU A 122 6.62 6.55 8.86
CA LEU A 122 5.27 7.01 8.51
C LEU A 122 4.37 7.23 9.73
N ARG A 123 4.66 6.55 10.85
CA ARG A 123 3.81 6.54 12.06
C ARG A 123 3.50 7.96 12.56
N ASP A 124 4.51 8.83 12.57
CA ASP A 124 4.38 10.19 13.10
C ASP A 124 3.91 11.22 12.04
N ILE A 125 3.67 10.78 10.80
CA ILE A 125 3.25 11.65 9.70
C ILE A 125 1.73 11.68 9.54
N PHE A 126 1.08 10.53 9.77
CA PHE A 126 -0.36 10.39 9.62
C PHE A 126 -1.11 10.96 10.82
N ASP A 127 -2.28 11.56 10.56
CA ASP A 127 -3.15 12.07 11.62
C ASP A 127 -4.03 10.97 12.21
N GLU A 128 -4.40 9.98 11.39
CA GLU A 128 -5.22 8.85 11.81
C GLU A 128 -4.98 7.63 10.91
N THR A 129 -4.78 6.47 11.50
CA THR A 129 -4.36 5.25 10.82
C THR A 129 -5.37 4.13 11.02
N TRP A 130 -5.88 3.55 9.93
CA TRP A 130 -6.87 2.47 10.01
C TRP A 130 -6.30 1.16 9.42
N HIS A 131 -6.66 0.07 10.06
CA HIS A 131 -6.33 -1.27 9.60
C HIS A 131 -7.60 -2.07 9.35
N ILE A 132 -7.76 -2.59 8.14
CA ILE A 132 -8.86 -3.48 7.77
C ILE A 132 -8.37 -4.90 7.96
N THR A 133 -8.89 -5.58 8.98
CA THR A 133 -8.50 -6.95 9.32
C THR A 133 -9.59 -7.94 8.94
N CYS A 134 -9.20 -9.17 8.62
CA CYS A 134 -10.10 -10.32 8.63
C CYS A 134 -9.80 -11.14 9.88
N ASN A 135 -10.79 -11.37 10.74
CA ASN A 135 -10.59 -12.14 11.98
C ASN A 135 -10.03 -13.55 11.73
N ASP A 136 -10.18 -14.07 10.51
CA ASP A 136 -9.65 -15.34 10.08
C ASP A 136 -8.78 -15.15 8.83
N LEU A 137 -7.46 -15.33 8.99
CA LEU A 137 -6.49 -15.22 7.91
C LEU A 137 -6.74 -16.25 6.81
N ASP A 138 -7.24 -17.43 7.13
CA ASP A 138 -7.54 -18.46 6.12
C ASP A 138 -8.74 -18.05 5.26
N VAL A 139 -9.73 -17.36 5.84
CA VAL A 139 -10.82 -16.73 5.07
C VAL A 139 -10.27 -15.65 4.13
N GLN A 140 -9.36 -14.80 4.61
CA GLN A 140 -8.71 -13.79 3.77
C GLN A 140 -7.95 -14.45 2.61
N MET A 141 -7.16 -15.49 2.89
CA MET A 141 -6.39 -16.22 1.87
C MET A 141 -7.28 -16.93 0.86
N ALA A 142 -8.41 -17.52 1.28
CA ALA A 142 -9.40 -18.09 0.37
C ALA A 142 -10.01 -17.02 -0.58
N ARG A 143 -10.23 -15.79 -0.09
CA ARG A 143 -10.67 -14.66 -0.94
C ARG A 143 -9.59 -14.25 -1.94
N VAL A 144 -8.32 -14.23 -1.53
CA VAL A 144 -7.18 -13.93 -2.42
C VAL A 144 -7.04 -15.01 -3.49
N GLU A 145 -7.11 -16.29 -3.11
CA GLU A 145 -7.04 -17.43 -4.02
C GLU A 145 -8.15 -17.38 -5.09
N ARG A 146 -9.39 -17.11 -4.67
CA ARG A 146 -10.52 -16.94 -5.60
C ARG A 146 -10.27 -15.85 -6.64
N ARG A 147 -9.60 -14.76 -6.25
CA ARG A 147 -9.26 -13.67 -7.17
C ARG A 147 -8.15 -14.06 -8.14
N HIS A 148 -7.13 -14.80 -7.70
CA HIS A 148 -6.13 -15.38 -8.63
C HIS A 148 -6.78 -16.31 -9.65
N MET A 149 -7.75 -17.13 -9.24
CA MET A 149 -8.48 -17.99 -10.18
C MET A 149 -9.34 -17.18 -11.16
N ALA A 150 -9.96 -16.09 -10.70
CA ALA A 150 -10.76 -15.20 -11.55
C ALA A 150 -9.94 -14.51 -12.66
N THR A 151 -8.61 -14.38 -12.49
CA THR A 151 -7.71 -13.88 -13.55
C THR A 151 -7.23 -14.99 -14.50
N GLY A 152 -7.79 -16.20 -14.42
CA GLY A 152 -7.48 -17.32 -15.32
C GLY A 152 -6.35 -18.25 -14.85
N ASN A 153 -5.84 -18.11 -13.61
CA ASN A 153 -4.87 -19.07 -13.06
C ASN A 153 -5.56 -20.40 -12.68
N SER A 154 -4.84 -21.52 -12.78
CA SER A 154 -5.32 -22.79 -12.22
C SER A 154 -5.40 -22.72 -10.68
N ALA A 155 -6.20 -23.59 -10.08
CA ALA A 155 -6.31 -23.67 -8.62
C ALA A 155 -4.95 -23.97 -7.97
N GLU A 156 -4.15 -24.86 -8.55
CA GLU A 156 -2.81 -25.19 -8.05
C GLU A 156 -1.88 -23.99 -8.11
N LEU A 157 -1.88 -23.24 -9.22
CA LEU A 157 -1.05 -22.04 -9.35
C LEU A 157 -1.53 -20.92 -8.40
N ALA A 158 -2.84 -20.76 -8.23
CA ALA A 158 -3.41 -19.80 -7.29
C ALA A 158 -2.98 -20.12 -5.85
N ALA A 159 -3.13 -21.38 -5.41
CA ALA A 159 -2.71 -21.83 -4.09
C ALA A 159 -1.19 -21.66 -3.88
N GLN A 160 -0.36 -21.94 -4.90
CA GLN A 160 1.08 -21.73 -4.82
C GLN A 160 1.44 -20.25 -4.65
N ARG A 161 0.80 -19.34 -5.41
CA ARG A 161 0.99 -17.90 -5.27
C ARG A 161 0.56 -17.41 -3.89
N VAL A 162 -0.59 -17.91 -3.43
CA VAL A 162 -1.12 -17.53 -2.12
C VAL A 162 -0.17 -17.94 -1.01
N ASN A 163 0.24 -19.20 -0.96
CA ASN A 163 1.10 -19.69 0.11
C ASN A 163 2.53 -19.16 0.02
N GLY A 164 3.05 -18.95 -1.18
CA GLY A 164 4.45 -18.57 -1.41
C GLY A 164 4.73 -17.07 -1.33
N ASN A 165 3.72 -16.23 -1.55
CA ASN A 165 3.89 -14.77 -1.59
C ASN A 165 2.82 -14.05 -0.78
N ASP A 166 1.55 -14.32 -1.06
CA ASP A 166 0.47 -13.53 -0.47
C ASP A 166 0.39 -13.70 1.07
N ARG A 167 0.28 -14.94 1.55
CA ARG A 167 0.15 -15.26 2.97
C ARG A 167 1.31 -14.70 3.81
N PRO A 168 2.59 -14.91 3.46
CA PRO A 168 3.68 -14.32 4.24
C PRO A 168 3.63 -12.79 4.33
N ASN A 169 3.16 -12.11 3.28
CA ASN A 169 2.99 -10.66 3.31
C ASN A 169 1.81 -10.27 4.23
N ALA A 170 0.68 -10.98 4.15
CA ALA A 170 -0.47 -10.76 5.03
C ALA A 170 -0.11 -10.98 6.51
N GLU A 171 0.61 -12.06 6.83
CA GLU A 171 1.09 -12.34 8.19
C GLU A 171 1.96 -11.22 8.73
N LEU A 172 2.86 -10.67 7.91
CA LEU A 172 3.69 -9.52 8.29
C LEU A 172 2.84 -8.28 8.60
N VAL A 173 1.82 -8.00 7.78
CA VAL A 173 0.91 -6.86 7.98
C VAL A 173 0.12 -7.03 9.29
N GLU A 174 -0.49 -8.20 9.51
CA GLU A 174 -1.30 -8.48 10.70
C GLU A 174 -0.47 -8.40 12.00
N GLN A 175 0.81 -8.79 11.97
CA GLN A 175 1.73 -8.62 13.12
C GLN A 175 1.89 -7.15 13.57
N HIS A 176 1.67 -6.21 12.65
CA HIS A 176 1.83 -4.77 12.88
C HIS A 176 0.49 -4.02 12.98
N ALA A 177 -0.64 -4.71 12.85
CA ALA A 177 -1.99 -4.14 12.92
C ALA A 177 -2.25 -3.31 14.19
N ARG A 178 -1.60 -3.68 15.31
CA ARG A 178 -1.70 -2.99 16.61
C ARG A 178 -1.25 -1.52 16.58
N HIS A 179 -0.58 -1.09 15.51
CA HIS A 179 -0.12 0.29 15.34
C HIS A 179 -1.18 1.19 14.71
N ALA A 180 -2.34 0.65 14.33
CA ALA A 180 -3.48 1.45 13.87
C ALA A 180 -4.23 2.11 15.04
N ASP A 181 -4.76 3.30 14.79
CA ASP A 181 -5.70 4.00 15.69
C ASP A 181 -7.07 3.32 15.69
N VAL A 182 -7.48 2.80 14.52
CA VAL A 182 -8.78 2.15 14.31
C VAL A 182 -8.60 0.80 13.62
N ILE A 183 -9.22 -0.24 14.18
CA ILE A 183 -9.30 -1.56 13.56
C ILE A 183 -10.73 -1.79 13.05
N ILE A 184 -10.85 -2.09 11.77
CA ILE A 184 -12.13 -2.38 11.11
C ILE A 184 -12.14 -3.85 10.69
N THR A 185 -13.08 -4.62 11.23
CA THR A 185 -13.24 -6.02 10.82
C THR A 185 -14.02 -6.11 9.50
N SER A 186 -13.40 -6.73 8.50
CA SER A 186 -14.04 -7.09 7.24
C SER A 186 -15.11 -8.16 7.48
N ILE A 187 -16.35 -7.88 7.07
CA ILE A 187 -17.46 -8.83 7.11
C ILE A 187 -17.45 -9.74 5.87
N GLN A 188 -18.00 -10.95 5.99
CA GLN A 188 -18.41 -11.74 4.82
C GLN A 188 -19.77 -11.21 4.35
N ILE A 189 -19.85 -10.81 3.08
CA ILE A 189 -21.11 -10.52 2.37
C ILE A 189 -21.28 -11.61 1.32
#